data_AF-A0A943N4N9-F1
#
_entry.id   AF-A0A943N4N9-F1
#
_cell.length_a   1.000
_cell.length_b   1.000
_cell.length_c   1.000
_cell.angle_alpha   90.00
_cell.angle_beta   90.00
_cell.angle_gamma   90.00
#
_symmetry.space_group_name_H-M   'P 1'
#
loop_
_entity.id
_entity.type
_entity.pdbx_description
1 polymer ?
#
loop_
_entity_poly.entity_id
_entity_poly.type
_entity_poly.pdbx_seq_one_letter_code
_entity_poly.pdbx_strand_id
1 'polypeptide(L)'
;MEYPQDDRKFAIKAASFDEAALFYAMTPEEDQRLGCIGHVRMDFGHQGQEFWHTWWPRGPEELNSPEFKAELQEVVDELRTSVLKDLASMTKYCWGHGGEVGGWPANYGYIVETENYRYCLRCNPVPGDYQAYLTAFDLRVQRQNLAEQPAVIGRVT
;
A
#
# COMPACT_ATOMS: atom_id res chain seq x y z
N MET A 1 -18.68 14.95 22.42
CA MET A 1 -18.68 13.58 21.90
C MET A 1 -17.22 13.23 21.75
N GLU A 2 -16.64 12.55 22.75
CA GLU A 2 -15.25 12.09 22.65
C GLU A 2 -15.19 11.02 21.56
N TYR A 3 -14.38 11.26 20.55
CA TYR A 3 -14.03 10.22 19.59
C TYR A 3 -13.21 9.17 20.35
N PRO A 4 -13.49 7.86 20.16
CA PRO A 4 -12.64 6.83 20.74
C PRO A 4 -11.20 7.08 20.32
N GLN A 5 -10.26 7.01 21.26
CA GLN A 5 -8.85 7.14 20.91
C GLN A 5 -8.50 6.02 19.94
N ASP A 6 -7.93 6.41 18.80
CA ASP A 6 -7.44 5.48 17.80
C ASP A 6 -6.12 4.91 18.31
N ASP A 7 -6.20 3.84 19.11
CA ASP A 7 -5.05 3.17 19.72
C ASP A 7 -4.22 2.35 18.70
N ARG A 8 -4.57 2.42 17.41
CA ARG A 8 -3.82 1.71 16.35
C ARG A 8 -2.42 2.28 16.22
N LYS A 9 -1.44 1.39 16.15
CA LYS A 9 -0.04 1.75 15.92
C LYS A 9 0.17 2.48 14.59
N PHE A 10 -0.65 2.16 13.59
CA PHE A 10 -0.58 2.72 12.24
C PHE A 10 -1.93 3.27 11.79
N ALA A 11 -1.94 4.54 11.36
CA ALA A 11 -3.13 5.18 10.82
C ALA A 11 -3.36 4.73 9.37
N ILE A 12 -4.57 4.22 9.09
CA ILE A 12 -4.98 3.80 7.75
C ILE A 12 -5.83 4.92 7.13
N LYS A 13 -5.36 5.50 6.02
CA LYS A 13 -6.08 6.51 5.25
C LYS A 13 -6.68 5.89 3.99
N ALA A 14 -7.96 6.12 3.73
CA ALA A 14 -8.55 5.79 2.43
C ALA A 14 -7.89 6.63 1.32
N ALA A 15 -7.53 5.99 0.21
CA ALA A 15 -6.96 6.69 -0.92
C ALA A 15 -8.02 7.48 -1.69
N SER A 16 -7.61 8.62 -2.23
CA SER A 16 -8.37 9.32 -3.27
C SER A 16 -8.19 8.66 -4.63
N PHE A 17 -9.06 8.98 -5.57
CA PHE A 17 -8.95 8.48 -6.95
C PHE A 17 -7.63 8.91 -7.62
N ASP A 18 -7.11 10.10 -7.29
CA ASP A 18 -5.85 10.61 -7.84
C ASP A 18 -4.62 9.82 -7.34
N GLU A 19 -4.73 9.15 -6.20
CA GLU A 19 -3.69 8.29 -5.64
C GLU A 19 -3.73 6.86 -6.23
N ALA A 20 -4.72 6.53 -7.07
CA ALA A 20 -4.94 5.19 -7.61
C ALA A 20 -3.70 4.59 -8.31
N ALA A 21 -2.90 5.42 -8.98
CA ALA A 21 -1.69 4.99 -9.67
C ALA A 21 -0.69 4.29 -8.72
N LEU A 22 -0.59 4.72 -7.46
CA LEU A 22 0.35 4.16 -6.46
C LEU A 22 0.07 2.68 -6.11
N PHE A 23 -1.11 2.17 -6.46
CA PHE A 23 -1.57 0.82 -6.15
C PHE A 23 -1.29 -0.20 -7.25
N TYR A 24 -0.67 0.22 -8.36
CA TYR A 24 -0.34 -0.62 -9.49
C TYR A 24 1.16 -0.60 -9.75
N ALA A 25 1.66 -1.64 -10.41
CA ALA A 25 3.05 -1.66 -10.85
C ALA A 25 3.27 -0.54 -11.87
N MET A 26 4.30 0.27 -11.66
CA MET A 26 4.69 1.34 -12.58
C MET A 26 5.87 0.91 -13.43
N THR A 27 6.34 1.77 -14.34
CA THR A 27 7.57 1.49 -15.08
C THR A 27 8.76 1.48 -14.11
N PRO A 28 9.86 0.77 -14.43
CA PRO A 28 11.05 0.74 -13.58
C PRO A 28 11.59 2.14 -13.22
N GLU A 29 11.50 3.09 -14.15
CA GLU A 29 11.93 4.48 -13.95
C GLU A 29 11.07 5.19 -12.90
N GLU A 30 9.75 5.00 -12.95
CA GLU A 30 8.81 5.57 -11.97
C GLU A 30 8.94 4.88 -10.60
N ASP A 31 9.12 3.56 -10.58
CA ASP A 31 9.40 2.81 -9.36
C ASP A 31 10.69 3.32 -8.69
N GLN A 32 11.76 3.55 -9.46
CA GLN A 32 12.98 4.14 -8.93
C GLN A 32 12.74 5.57 -8.43
N ARG A 33 12.03 6.40 -9.20
CA ARG A 33 11.71 7.80 -8.85
C ARG A 33 10.92 7.89 -7.54
N LEU A 34 9.96 7.00 -7.34
CA LEU A 34 9.11 6.95 -6.16
C LEU A 34 9.73 6.18 -4.98
N GLY A 35 10.91 5.58 -5.15
CA GLY A 35 11.55 4.76 -4.12
C GLY A 35 10.82 3.45 -3.84
N CYS A 36 10.17 2.86 -4.84
CA CYS A 36 9.49 1.57 -4.70
C CYS A 36 10.47 0.49 -4.27
N ILE A 37 10.14 -0.26 -3.21
CA ILE A 37 10.95 -1.36 -2.69
C ILE A 37 10.46 -2.68 -3.31
N GLY A 38 9.15 -2.87 -3.30
CA GLY A 38 8.49 -4.09 -3.75
C GLY A 38 7.05 -4.14 -3.29
N HIS A 39 6.44 -5.31 -3.40
CA HIS A 39 5.09 -5.52 -2.88
C HIS A 39 4.88 -6.92 -2.33
N VAL A 40 3.97 -7.02 -1.36
CA VAL A 40 3.42 -8.30 -0.90
C VAL A 40 2.13 -8.57 -1.67
N ARG A 41 2.03 -9.71 -2.34
CA ARG A 41 0.78 -10.22 -2.93
C ARG A 41 0.15 -11.21 -1.96
N MET A 42 -1.15 -11.10 -1.73
CA MET A 42 -1.87 -11.87 -0.71
C MET A 42 -3.20 -12.45 -1.24
N ASP A 43 -3.59 -13.59 -0.69
CA ASP A 43 -4.92 -14.16 -0.82
C ASP A 43 -5.40 -14.87 0.47
N PHE A 44 -6.71 -15.05 0.59
CA PHE A 44 -7.35 -15.66 1.76
C PHE A 44 -7.70 -17.15 1.57
N GLY A 45 -7.16 -17.78 0.52
CA GLY A 45 -7.43 -19.17 0.19
C GLY A 45 -8.89 -19.45 -0.18
N HIS A 46 -9.22 -20.73 -0.37
CA HIS A 46 -10.53 -21.12 -0.89
C HIS A 46 -11.70 -20.79 0.06
N GLN A 47 -11.46 -20.90 1.37
CA GLN A 47 -12.46 -20.64 2.41
C GLN A 47 -12.48 -19.18 2.89
N GLY A 48 -11.62 -18.32 2.34
CA GLY A 48 -11.56 -16.90 2.69
C GLY A 48 -11.06 -16.59 4.10
N GLN A 49 -10.39 -17.54 4.77
CA GLN A 49 -9.95 -17.45 6.17
C GLN A 49 -8.43 -17.63 6.33
N GLU A 50 -7.71 -17.95 5.25
CA GLU A 50 -6.27 -18.17 5.27
C GLU A 50 -5.52 -16.86 5.03
N PHE A 51 -4.19 -16.89 5.02
CA PHE A 51 -3.40 -15.73 4.61
C PHE A 51 -2.14 -16.22 3.90
N TRP A 52 -2.30 -16.46 2.61
CA TRP A 52 -1.20 -16.80 1.73
C TRP A 52 -0.57 -15.52 1.23
N HIS A 53 0.76 -15.45 1.24
CA HIS A 53 1.46 -14.26 0.78
C HIS A 53 2.79 -14.58 0.11
N THR A 54 3.21 -13.69 -0.78
CA THR A 54 4.51 -13.77 -1.46
C THR A 54 5.09 -12.37 -1.63
N TRP A 55 6.37 -12.21 -1.32
CA TRP A 55 7.11 -10.98 -1.58
C TRP A 55 7.59 -10.91 -3.02
N TRP A 56 7.41 -9.76 -3.66
CA TRP A 56 7.85 -9.46 -5.03
C TRP A 56 8.74 -8.21 -5.02
N PRO A 57 10.07 -8.35 -5.15
CA PRO A 57 10.96 -7.20 -5.22
C PRO A 57 10.70 -6.41 -6.51
N ARG A 58 10.82 -5.08 -6.44
CA ARG A 58 10.71 -4.19 -7.61
C ARG A 58 11.82 -3.14 -7.66
N GLY A 59 12.27 -2.66 -6.51
CA GLY A 59 13.36 -1.70 -6.40
C GLY A 59 14.74 -2.30 -6.21
N PRO A 60 15.74 -1.44 -5.97
CA PRO A 60 17.08 -1.84 -5.55
C PRO A 60 17.03 -2.75 -4.30
N GLU A 61 17.87 -3.78 -4.28
CA GLU A 61 17.90 -4.78 -3.20
C GLU A 61 18.26 -4.13 -1.85
N GLU A 62 19.04 -3.06 -1.88
CA GLU A 62 19.50 -2.31 -0.71
C GLU A 62 18.34 -1.67 0.07
N LEU A 63 17.22 -1.34 -0.61
CA LEU A 63 16.04 -0.81 0.05
C LEU A 63 15.26 -1.89 0.82
N ASN A 64 15.44 -3.16 0.47
CA ASN A 64 14.83 -4.30 1.17
C ASN A 64 15.64 -4.69 2.42
N SER A 65 15.94 -3.68 3.25
CA SER A 65 16.82 -3.77 4.41
C SER A 65 16.17 -4.53 5.59
N PRO A 66 16.96 -4.98 6.58
CA PRO A 66 16.41 -5.60 7.80
C PRO A 66 15.45 -4.68 8.55
N GLU A 67 15.72 -3.38 8.60
CA GLU A 67 14.89 -2.37 9.25
C GLU A 67 13.53 -2.25 8.55
N PHE A 68 13.53 -2.18 7.21
CA PHE A 68 12.31 -2.17 6.42
C PHE A 68 11.48 -3.44 6.65
N LYS A 69 12.13 -4.61 6.65
CA LYS A 69 11.43 -5.89 6.85
C LYS A 69 10.78 -5.98 8.22
N ALA A 70 11.44 -5.46 9.26
CA ALA A 70 10.88 -5.41 10.61
C ALA A 70 9.63 -4.53 10.65
N GLU A 71 9.67 -3.32 10.08
CA GLU A 71 8.50 -2.44 10.06
C GLU A 71 7.37 -2.98 9.17
N LEU A 72 7.70 -3.56 8.00
CA LEU A 72 6.72 -4.21 7.13
C LEU A 72 5.97 -5.33 7.87
N GLN A 73 6.67 -6.13 8.68
CA GLN A 73 6.04 -7.18 9.48
C GLN A 73 5.04 -6.58 10.47
N GLU A 74 5.40 -5.51 11.19
CA GLU A 74 4.50 -4.84 12.12
C GLU A 74 3.28 -4.24 11.43
N VAL A 75 3.46 -3.61 10.25
CA VAL A 75 2.35 -3.06 9.46
C VAL A 75 1.41 -4.17 8.99
N VAL A 76 1.96 -5.28 8.49
CA VAL A 76 1.14 -6.44 8.08
C VAL A 76 0.39 -7.01 9.29
N ASP A 77 1.05 -7.20 10.43
CA ASP A 77 0.42 -7.74 11.64
C ASP A 77 -0.74 -6.85 12.13
N GLU A 78 -0.57 -5.52 12.09
CA GLU A 78 -1.65 -4.58 12.42
C GLU A 78 -2.81 -4.69 11.43
N LEU A 79 -2.54 -4.72 10.13
CA LEU A 79 -3.57 -4.88 9.10
C LEU A 79 -4.32 -6.21 9.23
N ARG A 80 -3.65 -7.28 9.71
CA ARG A 80 -4.25 -8.60 9.97
C ARG A 80 -5.21 -8.62 11.16
N THR A 81 -5.22 -7.58 11.99
CA THR A 81 -6.26 -7.42 13.02
C THR A 81 -7.57 -6.84 12.44
N SER A 82 -7.53 -6.29 11.22
CA SER A 82 -8.63 -5.54 10.59
C SER A 82 -8.89 -5.97 9.13
N VAL A 83 -8.50 -5.15 8.15
CA VAL A 83 -8.81 -5.32 6.72
C VAL A 83 -8.18 -6.58 6.10
N LEU A 84 -7.06 -7.09 6.65
CA LEU A 84 -6.38 -8.31 6.21
C LEU A 84 -6.63 -9.52 7.12
N LYS A 85 -7.66 -9.46 7.98
CA LYS A 85 -7.98 -10.59 8.87
C LYS A 85 -8.46 -11.82 8.09
N ASP A 86 -9.45 -11.61 7.24
CA ASP A 86 -10.10 -12.62 6.41
C ASP A 86 -10.89 -11.90 5.28
N LEU A 87 -11.38 -12.66 4.29
CA LEU A 87 -12.09 -12.10 3.14
C LEU A 87 -13.38 -11.36 3.54
N ALA A 88 -14.09 -11.85 4.55
CA ALA A 88 -15.31 -11.22 5.05
C ALA A 88 -15.01 -9.85 5.69
N SER A 89 -13.94 -9.78 6.48
CA SER A 89 -13.46 -8.56 7.13
C SER A 89 -12.98 -7.56 6.09
N MET A 90 -12.23 -7.98 5.08
CA MET A 90 -11.85 -7.14 3.93
C MET A 90 -13.09 -6.57 3.24
N THR A 91 -14.05 -7.43 2.91
CA THR A 91 -15.28 -7.03 2.18
C THR A 91 -16.04 -5.96 2.97
N LYS A 92 -16.24 -6.18 4.27
CA LYS A 92 -16.89 -5.22 5.17
C LYS A 92 -16.10 -3.92 5.30
N TYR A 93 -14.77 -4.01 5.39
CA TYR A 93 -13.92 -2.83 5.50
C TYR A 93 -14.02 -1.97 4.24
N CYS A 94 -13.89 -2.59 3.06
CA CYS A 94 -14.04 -1.94 1.75
C CYS A 94 -15.34 -1.16 1.59
N TRP A 95 -16.48 -1.76 1.96
CA TRP A 95 -17.77 -1.07 1.84
C TRP A 95 -17.99 0.03 2.88
N GLY A 96 -17.26 0.01 4.00
CA GLY A 96 -17.46 0.94 5.12
C GLY A 96 -16.46 2.09 5.21
N HIS A 97 -15.33 2.03 4.50
CA HIS A 97 -14.20 2.95 4.71
C HIS A 97 -13.79 3.75 3.46
N GLY A 98 -14.56 3.66 2.37
CA GLY A 98 -14.25 4.34 1.12
C GLY A 98 -12.99 3.79 0.45
N GLY A 99 -12.27 4.64 -0.29
CA GLY A 99 -11.03 4.25 -0.95
C GLY A 99 -11.23 3.58 -2.31
N GLU A 100 -12.39 3.71 -2.95
CA GLU A 100 -12.61 3.19 -4.30
C GLU A 100 -11.60 3.82 -5.29
N VAL A 101 -10.72 2.99 -5.86
CA VAL A 101 -9.66 3.40 -6.81
C VAL A 101 -9.92 2.87 -8.22
N GLY A 102 -11.16 2.44 -8.50
CA GLY A 102 -11.63 2.01 -9.82
C GLY A 102 -11.44 0.51 -10.11
N GLY A 103 -11.73 0.13 -11.36
CA GLY A 103 -11.71 -1.26 -11.84
C GLY A 103 -13.08 -1.98 -11.78
N TRP A 104 -13.17 -3.14 -12.43
CA TRP A 104 -14.31 -4.05 -12.32
C TRP A 104 -13.82 -5.48 -12.01
N PRO A 105 -14.22 -6.10 -10.89
CA PRO A 105 -14.90 -5.48 -9.74
C PRO A 105 -14.09 -4.33 -9.11
N ALA A 106 -14.76 -3.49 -8.31
CA ALA A 106 -14.14 -2.30 -7.72
C ALA A 106 -12.94 -2.68 -6.83
N ASN A 107 -11.80 -2.00 -7.04
CA ASN A 107 -10.63 -2.08 -6.17
C ASN A 107 -10.69 -0.95 -5.13
N TYR A 108 -10.16 -1.24 -3.94
CA TYR A 108 -10.11 -0.30 -2.83
C TYR A 108 -8.65 -0.05 -2.44
N GLY A 109 -8.27 1.20 -2.24
CA GLY A 109 -6.92 1.64 -1.91
C GLY A 109 -6.87 2.24 -0.51
N TYR A 110 -5.89 1.80 0.28
CA TYR A 110 -5.59 2.36 1.59
C TYR A 110 -4.10 2.64 1.72
N ILE A 111 -3.77 3.75 2.37
CA ILE A 111 -2.40 4.20 2.57
C ILE A 111 -2.09 4.19 4.06
N VAL A 112 -0.96 3.58 4.42
CA VAL A 112 -0.32 3.71 5.71
C VAL A 112 1.01 4.42 5.49
N GLU A 113 1.26 5.50 6.22
CA GLU A 113 2.55 6.19 6.21
C GLU A 113 3.19 6.12 7.58
N THR A 114 4.50 5.88 7.58
CA THR A 114 5.37 5.97 8.75
C THR A 114 6.37 7.10 8.50
N GLU A 115 7.36 7.25 9.38
CA GLU A 115 8.40 8.27 9.21
C GLU A 115 9.18 8.07 7.88
N ASN A 116 9.45 6.82 7.53
CA ASN A 116 10.36 6.47 6.44
C ASN A 116 9.68 5.75 5.28
N TYR A 117 8.50 5.18 5.47
CA TYR A 117 7.88 4.31 4.48
C TYR A 117 6.42 4.67 4.21
N ARG A 118 5.99 4.40 2.98
CA ARG A 118 4.59 4.43 2.58
C ARG A 118 4.18 3.05 2.11
N TYR A 119 3.08 2.55 2.64
CA TYR A 119 2.46 1.29 2.28
C TYR A 119 1.11 1.54 1.61
N CYS A 120 0.99 1.17 0.35
CA CYS A 120 -0.23 1.29 -0.45
C CYS A 120 -0.88 -0.09 -0.57
N LEU A 121 -1.94 -0.33 0.22
CA LEU A 121 -2.76 -1.53 0.21
C LEU A 121 -3.87 -1.41 -0.83
N ARG A 122 -3.82 -2.25 -1.86
CA ARG A 122 -4.94 -2.48 -2.78
C ARG A 122 -5.71 -3.72 -2.36
N CYS A 123 -7.03 -3.61 -2.22
CA CYS A 123 -7.94 -4.70 -1.94
C CYS A 123 -8.86 -4.97 -3.14
N ASN A 124 -8.99 -6.23 -3.50
CA ASN A 124 -9.95 -6.77 -4.45
C ASN A 124 -10.79 -7.82 -3.71
N PRO A 125 -11.95 -7.48 -3.13
CA PRO A 125 -12.74 -8.38 -2.27
C PRO A 125 -13.52 -9.42 -3.10
N VAL A 126 -12.85 -10.04 -4.07
CA VAL A 126 -13.40 -11.06 -4.97
C VAL A 126 -12.87 -12.43 -4.54
N PRO A 127 -13.76 -13.38 -4.19
CA PRO A 127 -13.36 -14.74 -3.87
C PRO A 127 -12.65 -15.41 -5.07
N GLY A 128 -11.58 -16.16 -4.79
CA GLY A 128 -10.86 -16.95 -5.81
C GLY A 128 -9.84 -16.19 -6.67
N ASP A 129 -9.59 -14.91 -6.38
CA ASP A 129 -8.52 -14.11 -6.99
C ASP A 129 -7.43 -13.77 -5.95
N TYR A 130 -6.41 -13.00 -6.31
CA TYR A 130 -5.53 -12.34 -5.35
C TYR A 130 -6.24 -11.13 -4.74
N GLN A 131 -6.57 -11.22 -3.45
CA GLN A 131 -7.40 -10.20 -2.81
C GLN A 131 -6.63 -8.99 -2.31
N ALA A 132 -5.30 -9.07 -2.13
CA ALA A 132 -4.56 -7.91 -1.66
C ALA A 132 -3.16 -7.76 -2.26
N TYR A 133 -2.75 -6.49 -2.43
CA TYR A 133 -1.41 -6.09 -2.83
C TYR A 133 -0.96 -4.96 -1.91
N LEU A 134 0.13 -5.14 -1.17
CA LEU A 134 0.71 -4.11 -0.32
C LEU A 134 2.03 -3.66 -0.93
N THR A 135 2.01 -2.53 -1.65
CA THR A 135 3.22 -1.93 -2.22
C THR A 135 3.91 -1.06 -1.19
N ALA A 136 5.23 -1.18 -1.06
CA ALA A 136 6.03 -0.36 -0.17
C ALA A 136 6.97 0.60 -0.93
N PHE A 137 7.05 1.83 -0.46
CA PHE A 137 7.94 2.88 -0.95
C PHE A 137 8.79 3.44 0.18
N ASP A 138 10.06 3.76 -0.11
CA ASP A 138 10.95 4.51 0.79
C ASP A 138 10.77 6.02 0.55
N LEU A 139 10.22 6.72 1.54
CA LEU A 139 9.96 8.15 1.47
C LEU A 139 11.25 8.97 1.48
N ARG A 140 12.37 8.45 1.98
CA ARG A 140 13.66 9.16 1.94
C ARG A 140 14.18 9.24 0.52
N VAL A 141 14.10 8.13 -0.22
CA VAL A 141 14.45 8.08 -1.65
C VAL A 141 13.54 9.02 -2.44
N GLN A 142 12.22 8.99 -2.17
CA GLN A 142 11.27 9.88 -2.83
C GLN A 142 11.59 11.37 -2.57
N ARG A 143 11.94 11.74 -1.34
CA ARG A 143 12.34 13.11 -0.97
C ARG A 143 13.65 13.53 -1.65
N GLN A 144 14.65 12.64 -1.70
CA GLN A 144 15.92 12.89 -2.38
C GLN A 144 15.70 13.12 -3.88
N ASN A 145 14.99 12.20 -4.55
CA ASN A 145 14.71 12.29 -5.99
C ASN A 145 13.88 13.54 -6.36
N LEU A 146 13.01 14.02 -5.47
CA LEU A 146 12.26 15.26 -5.69
C LEU A 146 13.15 16.50 -5.55
N ALA A 147 14.08 16.49 -4.59
CA ALA A 147 15.03 17.59 -4.38
C ALA A 147 16.06 17.70 -5.52
N GLU A 148 16.39 16.59 -6.16
CA GLU A 148 17.36 16.53 -7.28
C GLU A 148 16.72 16.85 -8.64
N GLN A 149 15.39 16.88 -8.74
CA GLN A 149 14.71 17.35 -9.95
C GLN A 149 14.84 18.88 -10.06
N PRO A 150 15.51 19.42 -11.10
CA PRO A 150 15.54 20.86 -11.30
C PRO A 150 14.11 21.35 -11.49
N ALA A 151 13.74 22.44 -10.80
CA ALA A 151 12.49 23.13 -11.05
C ALA A 151 12.36 23.34 -12.56
N VAL A 152 11.29 22.82 -13.17
CA VAL A 152 11.01 23.07 -14.58
C VAL A 152 10.76 24.57 -14.70
N ILE A 153 11.80 25.33 -15.00
CA ILE A 153 11.71 26.74 -15.35
C ILE A 153 11.07 26.75 -16.74
N GLY A 154 9.73 26.78 -16.75
CA GLY A 154 8.97 27.10 -17.94
C GLY A 154 9.41 28.48 -18.42
N ARG A 155 10.25 28.52 -19.45
CA ARG A 155 10.43 29.73 -20.26
C ARG A 155 9.11 29.96 -20.99
N VAL A 156 8.36 30.96 -20.53
CA VAL A 156 7.36 31.63 -21.34
C VAL A 156 8.12 32.46 -22.37
N THR A 157 8.04 32.07 -23.64
CA THR A 157 8.33 32.94 -24.79
C THR A 157 7.02 33.29 -25.47
#